data_AF-A0A6N9CDH9-F1
#
_entry.id   AF-A0A6N9CDH9-F1
#
_cell.length_a   1.000
_cell.length_b   1.000
_cell.length_c   1.000
_cell.angle_alpha   90.00
_cell.angle_beta   90.00
_cell.angle_gamma   90.00
#
_symmetry.space_group_name_H-M   'P 1'
#
loop_
_entity.id
_entity.type
_entity.pdbx_description
1 polymer ?
#
loop_
_entity_poly.entity_id
_entity_poly.type
_entity_poly.pdbx_seq_one_letter_code
_entity_poly.pdbx_strand_id
1 'polypeptide(L)'
;MTSNLTPKDLILSPDDLSPEVVDQILGPYGFQDVRSVNQRLNNLADIPPYREAFAEIVNHLLSASVDSPDADAALNNFERFVNATFDRLWLYRLLHDAPFLLRILSTCFGSSTYFSDILVRNPEYFYELMDAGMMSDPKDRETMYGELSQAVQPFDLAEQKLNAIRGYKRKESLRLGLRDLLGDADLETTTQELTNLAEAALQVCYEIGTAELTPKMGTPWGEL
;
A
#
# COMPACT_ATOMS: atom_id res chain seq x y z
N MET A 1 -27.03 -28.22 18.36
CA MET A 1 -26.99 -26.77 18.11
C MET A 1 -25.57 -26.44 17.70
N THR A 2 -25.28 -26.49 16.41
CA THR A 2 -23.99 -26.02 15.87
C THR A 2 -24.01 -24.51 15.97
N SER A 3 -23.28 -23.94 16.94
CA SER A 3 -23.00 -22.51 16.94
C SER A 3 -22.39 -22.15 15.59
N ASN A 4 -22.89 -21.09 14.95
CA ASN A 4 -22.24 -20.49 13.78
C ASN A 4 -20.93 -19.85 14.25
N LEU A 5 -19.88 -20.65 14.37
CA LEU A 5 -18.54 -20.17 14.66
C LEU A 5 -18.04 -19.33 13.49
N THR A 6 -17.36 -18.25 13.82
CA THR A 6 -16.86 -17.25 12.88
C THR A 6 -15.33 -17.17 12.95
N PRO A 7 -14.66 -16.57 11.95
CA PRO A 7 -13.23 -16.31 12.05
C PRO A 7 -12.86 -15.48 13.28
N LYS A 8 -13.74 -14.63 13.79
CA LYS A 8 -13.54 -13.92 15.07
C LYS A 8 -13.36 -14.90 16.24
N ASP A 9 -14.18 -15.94 16.31
CA ASP A 9 -14.09 -16.95 17.38
C ASP A 9 -12.77 -17.74 17.29
N LEU A 10 -12.30 -17.99 16.06
CA LEU A 10 -10.99 -18.60 15.80
C LEU A 10 -9.83 -17.77 16.40
N ILE A 11 -9.91 -16.44 16.33
CA ILE A 11 -8.88 -15.54 16.88
C ILE A 11 -8.95 -15.47 18.41
N LEU A 12 -10.15 -15.43 19.00
CA LEU A 12 -10.31 -15.24 20.44
C LEU A 12 -10.05 -16.50 21.26
N SER A 13 -10.23 -17.69 20.67
CA SER A 13 -10.08 -18.99 21.33
C SER A 13 -9.26 -19.99 20.49
N PRO A 14 -7.97 -19.70 20.19
CA PRO A 14 -7.20 -20.50 19.24
C PRO A 14 -6.84 -21.91 19.74
N ASP A 15 -6.69 -22.10 21.05
CA ASP A 15 -6.27 -23.38 21.66
C ASP A 15 -7.43 -24.38 21.85
N ASP A 16 -8.68 -23.93 21.68
CA ASP A 16 -9.88 -24.69 22.01
C ASP A 16 -10.56 -25.33 20.77
N LEU A 17 -10.00 -25.14 19.57
CA LEU A 17 -10.64 -25.54 18.30
C LEU A 17 -9.90 -26.70 17.62
N SER A 18 -10.64 -27.74 17.25
CA SER A 18 -10.08 -28.85 16.48
C SER A 18 -9.82 -28.45 15.03
N PRO A 19 -8.88 -29.13 14.32
CA PRO A 19 -8.61 -28.86 12.91
C PRO A 19 -9.86 -28.91 12.02
N GLU A 20 -10.80 -29.80 12.31
CA GLU A 20 -12.07 -29.91 11.56
C GLU A 20 -12.94 -28.65 11.70
N VAL A 21 -12.90 -28.00 12.87
CA VAL A 21 -13.65 -26.76 13.10
C VAL A 21 -12.98 -25.59 12.38
N VAL A 22 -11.64 -25.53 12.36
CA VAL A 22 -10.90 -24.53 11.59
C VAL A 22 -11.25 -24.64 10.09
N ASP A 23 -11.27 -25.86 9.55
CA ASP A 23 -11.65 -26.12 8.15
C ASP A 23 -13.11 -25.72 7.87
N GLN A 24 -14.03 -25.89 8.83
CA GLN A 24 -15.42 -25.43 8.68
C GLN A 24 -15.53 -23.91 8.64
N ILE A 25 -14.69 -23.19 9.40
CA ILE A 25 -14.71 -21.73 9.48
C ILE A 25 -14.04 -21.11 8.25
N LEU A 26 -12.85 -21.60 7.87
CA LEU A 26 -12.02 -21.01 6.81
C LEU A 26 -12.26 -21.62 5.42
N GLY A 27 -12.70 -22.87 5.34
CA GLY A 27 -12.98 -23.57 4.08
C GLY A 27 -13.92 -22.81 3.13
N PRO A 28 -15.00 -22.16 3.60
CA PRO A 28 -15.88 -21.35 2.75
C PRO A 28 -15.19 -20.18 2.04
N TYR A 29 -14.05 -19.70 2.53
CA TYR A 29 -13.28 -18.61 1.90
C TYR A 29 -12.45 -19.07 0.70
N GLY A 30 -12.23 -20.38 0.51
CA GLY A 30 -11.60 -20.91 -0.71
C GLY A 30 -10.10 -20.68 -0.86
N PHE A 31 -9.37 -20.37 0.22
CA PHE A 31 -7.90 -20.28 0.21
C PHE A 31 -7.25 -21.62 -0.18
N GLN A 32 -6.08 -21.55 -0.82
CA GLN A 32 -5.38 -22.75 -1.27
C GLN A 32 -4.87 -23.61 -0.11
N ASP A 33 -4.37 -22.97 0.96
CA ASP A 33 -3.85 -23.64 2.15
C ASP A 33 -4.43 -23.04 3.43
N VAL A 34 -5.53 -23.63 3.89
CA VAL A 34 -6.24 -23.25 5.13
C VAL A 34 -5.34 -23.28 6.36
N ARG A 35 -4.36 -24.20 6.43
CA ARG A 35 -3.47 -24.30 7.58
C ARG A 35 -2.50 -23.12 7.62
N SER A 36 -1.92 -22.80 6.47
CA SER A 36 -1.08 -21.61 6.33
C SER A 36 -1.86 -20.34 6.65
N VAL A 37 -3.10 -20.21 6.19
CA VAL A 37 -3.98 -19.09 6.55
C VAL A 37 -4.18 -19.00 8.06
N ASN A 38 -4.58 -20.09 8.71
CA ASN A 38 -4.78 -20.12 10.15
C ASN A 38 -3.50 -19.73 10.92
N GLN A 39 -2.33 -20.20 10.50
CA GLN A 39 -1.06 -19.81 11.12
C GLN A 39 -0.81 -18.31 11.02
N ARG A 40 -1.07 -17.70 9.85
CA ARG A 40 -0.90 -16.25 9.64
C ARG A 40 -1.85 -15.43 10.49
N LEU A 41 -3.12 -15.86 10.57
CA LEU A 41 -4.11 -15.23 11.43
C LEU A 41 -3.68 -15.25 12.91
N ASN A 42 -3.08 -16.35 13.36
CA ASN A 42 -2.51 -16.44 14.72
C ASN A 42 -1.28 -15.55 14.90
N ASN A 43 -0.39 -15.44 13.90
CA ASN A 43 0.76 -14.53 13.95
C ASN A 43 0.33 -13.05 14.04
N LEU A 44 -0.75 -12.68 13.35
CA LEU A 44 -1.35 -11.35 13.40
C LEU A 44 -2.01 -11.03 14.75
N ALA A 45 -2.32 -12.07 15.54
CA ALA A 45 -2.99 -12.03 16.84
C ALA A 45 -2.14 -12.66 17.97
N ASP A 46 -0.81 -12.50 17.88
CA ASP A 46 0.19 -13.19 18.70
C ASP A 46 0.16 -12.82 20.19
N ILE A 47 -0.20 -11.58 20.52
CA ILE A 47 -0.33 -11.10 21.91
C ILE A 47 -1.75 -10.61 22.24
N PRO A 48 -2.17 -10.60 23.53
CA PRO A 48 -3.57 -10.34 23.89
C PRO A 48 -4.15 -9.02 23.37
N PRO A 49 -3.46 -7.85 23.44
CA PRO A 49 -4.01 -6.61 22.90
C PRO A 49 -4.21 -6.63 21.38
N TYR A 50 -3.30 -7.29 20.64
CA TYR A 50 -3.42 -7.44 19.20
C TYR A 50 -4.51 -8.44 18.84
N ARG A 51 -4.66 -9.51 19.63
CA ARG A 51 -5.71 -10.51 19.45
C ARG A 51 -7.10 -9.91 19.52
N GLU A 52 -7.40 -9.16 20.57
CA GLU A 52 -8.70 -8.50 20.73
C GLU A 52 -8.98 -7.53 19.57
N ALA A 53 -8.01 -6.68 19.22
CA ALA A 53 -8.20 -5.71 18.14
C ALA A 53 -8.29 -6.37 16.74
N PHE A 54 -7.47 -7.39 16.47
CA PHE A 54 -7.48 -8.11 15.20
C PHE A 54 -8.77 -8.91 15.01
N ALA A 55 -9.32 -9.48 16.09
CA ALA A 55 -10.58 -10.20 16.08
C ALA A 55 -11.75 -9.33 15.58
N GLU A 56 -11.68 -8.01 15.76
CA GLU A 56 -12.70 -7.07 15.25
C GLU A 56 -12.62 -6.82 13.74
N ILE A 57 -11.47 -7.10 13.10
CA ILE A 57 -11.26 -6.85 11.67
C ILE A 57 -11.14 -8.13 10.83
N VAL A 58 -10.87 -9.29 11.44
CA VAL A 58 -10.53 -10.54 10.73
C VAL A 58 -11.61 -10.96 9.72
N ASN A 59 -12.89 -10.84 10.06
CA ASN A 59 -13.98 -11.21 9.16
C ASN A 59 -13.97 -10.35 7.89
N HIS A 60 -13.78 -9.04 8.04
CA HIS A 60 -13.71 -8.09 6.94
C HIS A 60 -12.43 -8.28 6.11
N LEU A 61 -11.30 -8.56 6.77
CA LEU A 61 -10.03 -8.85 6.10
C LEU A 61 -10.15 -10.08 5.20
N LEU A 62 -10.70 -11.19 5.72
CA LEU A 62 -10.86 -12.42 4.95
C LEU A 62 -11.82 -12.23 3.77
N SER A 63 -12.95 -11.55 3.98
CA SER A 63 -13.88 -11.22 2.90
C SER A 63 -13.19 -10.38 1.82
N ALA A 64 -12.51 -9.29 2.21
CA ALA A 64 -11.81 -8.41 1.28
C ALA A 64 -10.66 -9.12 0.53
N SER A 65 -10.00 -10.08 1.18
CA SER A 65 -8.94 -10.88 0.55
C SER A 65 -9.51 -11.80 -0.52
N VAL A 66 -10.63 -12.47 -0.25
CA VAL A 66 -11.30 -13.35 -1.24
C VAL A 66 -11.87 -12.57 -2.42
N ASP A 67 -12.30 -11.33 -2.20
CA ASP A 67 -12.77 -10.45 -3.27
C ASP A 67 -11.64 -9.89 -4.15
N SER A 68 -10.37 -10.10 -3.78
CA SER A 68 -9.21 -9.66 -4.56
C SER A 68 -8.80 -10.69 -5.64
N PRO A 69 -8.00 -10.30 -6.65
CA PRO A 69 -7.57 -11.23 -7.70
C PRO A 69 -6.78 -12.46 -7.21
N ASP A 70 -6.06 -12.33 -6.10
CA ASP A 70 -5.30 -13.41 -5.44
C ASP A 70 -5.40 -13.27 -3.93
N ALA A 71 -6.27 -14.08 -3.31
CA ALA A 71 -6.59 -14.02 -1.89
C ALA A 71 -5.40 -14.41 -0.99
N ASP A 72 -4.63 -15.43 -1.40
CA ASP A 72 -3.45 -15.88 -0.66
C ASP A 72 -2.35 -14.82 -0.70
N ALA A 73 -2.13 -14.19 -1.86
CA ALA A 73 -1.21 -13.06 -1.98
C ALA A 73 -1.68 -11.85 -1.15
N ALA A 74 -2.97 -11.54 -1.16
CA ALA A 74 -3.56 -10.45 -0.39
C ALA A 74 -3.26 -10.61 1.11
N LEU A 75 -3.58 -11.77 1.68
CA LEU A 75 -3.37 -12.04 3.10
C LEU A 75 -1.87 -12.08 3.47
N ASN A 76 -1.04 -12.71 2.63
CA ASN A 76 0.41 -12.76 2.85
C ASN A 76 1.05 -11.37 2.86
N ASN A 77 0.68 -10.50 1.91
CA ASN A 77 1.20 -9.13 1.87
C ASN A 77 0.62 -8.25 2.97
N PHE A 78 -0.62 -8.49 3.41
CA PHE A 78 -1.18 -7.83 4.60
C PHE A 78 -0.36 -8.15 5.86
N GLU A 79 0.00 -9.41 6.08
CA GLU A 79 0.88 -9.80 7.20
C GLU A 79 2.26 -9.11 7.12
N ARG A 80 2.86 -9.07 5.92
CA ARG A 80 4.12 -8.34 5.70
C ARG A 80 3.99 -6.85 6.03
N PHE A 81 2.88 -6.22 5.66
CA PHE A 81 2.60 -4.80 5.90
C PHE A 81 2.39 -4.49 7.39
N VAL A 82 1.60 -5.30 8.08
CA VAL A 82 1.40 -5.19 9.54
C VAL A 82 2.73 -5.34 10.28
N ASN A 83 3.57 -6.29 9.87
CA ASN A 83 4.88 -6.50 10.49
C ASN A 83 5.86 -5.34 10.25
N ALA A 84 5.72 -4.62 9.14
CA ALA A 84 6.52 -3.43 8.84
C ALA A 84 5.97 -2.15 9.53
N THR A 85 4.73 -2.17 10.01
CA THR A 85 4.07 -1.02 10.64
C THR A 85 4.56 -0.81 12.07
N PHE A 86 4.83 0.45 12.43
CA PHE A 86 5.35 0.82 13.74
C PHE A 86 4.36 0.53 14.89
N ASP A 87 3.07 0.83 14.72
CA ASP A 87 2.02 0.58 15.71
C ASP A 87 0.88 -0.26 15.12
N ARG A 88 0.94 -1.57 15.37
CA ARG A 88 -0.08 -2.54 14.91
C ARG A 88 -1.44 -2.31 15.56
N LEU A 89 -1.46 -1.92 16.85
CA LEU A 89 -2.72 -1.76 17.57
C LEU A 89 -3.48 -0.55 17.06
N TRP A 90 -2.77 0.55 16.80
CA TRP A 90 -3.35 1.71 16.14
C TRP A 90 -3.84 1.35 14.73
N LEU A 91 -3.06 0.61 13.93
CA LEU A 91 -3.48 0.17 12.60
C LEU A 91 -4.77 -0.67 12.64
N TYR A 92 -4.88 -1.64 13.56
CA TYR A 92 -6.10 -2.45 13.68
C TYR A 92 -7.32 -1.61 14.07
N ARG A 93 -7.15 -0.62 14.96
CA ARG A 93 -8.23 0.32 15.31
C ARG A 93 -8.64 1.17 14.11
N LEU A 94 -7.68 1.70 13.35
CA LEU A 94 -7.97 2.42 12.11
C LEU A 94 -8.76 1.56 11.12
N LEU A 95 -8.35 0.31 10.91
CA LEU A 95 -9.03 -0.62 10.00
C LEU A 95 -10.41 -1.06 10.51
N HIS A 96 -10.60 -1.08 11.83
CA HIS A 96 -11.91 -1.30 12.44
C HIS A 96 -12.85 -0.11 12.23
N ASP A 97 -12.35 1.11 12.47
CA ASP A 97 -13.12 2.34 12.32
C ASP A 97 -13.44 2.65 10.83
N ALA A 98 -12.56 2.22 9.92
CA ALA A 98 -12.70 2.40 8.48
C ALA A 98 -12.52 1.09 7.69
N PRO A 99 -13.49 0.15 7.71
CA PRO A 99 -13.35 -1.18 7.08
C PRO A 99 -13.12 -1.16 5.56
N PHE A 100 -13.53 -0.09 4.87
CA PHE A 100 -13.28 0.06 3.42
C PHE A 100 -11.77 0.06 3.09
N LEU A 101 -10.92 0.46 4.04
CA LEU A 101 -9.46 0.40 3.91
C LEU A 101 -8.94 -1.02 3.73
N LEU A 102 -9.59 -2.02 4.34
CA LEU A 102 -9.23 -3.43 4.14
C LEU A 102 -9.46 -3.85 2.69
N ARG A 103 -10.49 -3.31 2.03
CA ARG A 103 -10.74 -3.56 0.60
C ARG A 103 -9.66 -2.94 -0.27
N ILE A 104 -9.23 -1.71 0.03
CA ILE A 104 -8.14 -1.04 -0.71
C ILE A 104 -6.84 -1.83 -0.55
N LEU A 105 -6.46 -2.16 0.68
CA LEU A 105 -5.25 -2.94 0.97
C LEU A 105 -5.30 -4.32 0.31
N SER A 106 -6.41 -5.06 0.45
CA SER A 106 -6.54 -6.40 -0.13
C SER A 106 -6.51 -6.37 -1.66
N THR A 107 -7.16 -5.38 -2.28
CA THR A 107 -7.10 -5.19 -3.74
C THR A 107 -5.67 -4.92 -4.18
N CYS A 108 -4.97 -3.99 -3.53
CA CYS A 108 -3.57 -3.70 -3.82
C CYS A 108 -2.69 -4.95 -3.68
N PHE A 109 -2.83 -5.66 -2.56
CA PHE A 109 -2.00 -6.77 -2.16
C PHE A 109 -2.23 -8.05 -2.97
N GLY A 110 -3.46 -8.28 -3.42
CA GLY A 110 -3.82 -9.37 -4.33
C GLY A 110 -3.55 -9.07 -5.80
N SER A 111 -3.44 -7.80 -6.19
CA SER A 111 -3.30 -7.42 -7.61
C SER A 111 -1.85 -7.16 -8.05
N SER A 112 -0.98 -6.68 -7.16
CA SER A 112 0.35 -6.20 -7.55
C SER A 112 1.42 -6.44 -6.49
N THR A 113 2.37 -7.33 -6.78
CA THR A 113 3.57 -7.53 -5.94
C THR A 113 4.40 -6.25 -5.85
N TYR A 114 4.48 -5.47 -6.93
CA TYR A 114 5.24 -4.22 -6.95
C TYR A 114 4.67 -3.19 -5.97
N PHE A 115 3.35 -2.97 -5.96
CA PHE A 115 2.71 -2.04 -5.02
C PHE A 115 2.73 -2.57 -3.59
N SER A 116 2.55 -3.88 -3.42
CA SER A 116 2.73 -4.55 -2.13
C SER A 116 4.11 -4.26 -1.54
N ASP A 117 5.17 -4.43 -2.32
CA ASP A 117 6.54 -4.19 -1.87
C ASP A 117 6.81 -2.71 -1.57
N ILE A 118 6.17 -1.77 -2.28
CA ILE A 118 6.25 -0.34 -1.95
C ILE A 118 5.65 -0.09 -0.56
N LEU A 119 4.42 -0.55 -0.32
CA LEU A 119 3.69 -0.34 0.94
C LEU A 119 4.37 -1.04 2.12
N VAL A 120 4.87 -2.26 1.93
CA VAL A 120 5.61 -2.98 2.98
C VAL A 120 6.90 -2.23 3.34
N ARG A 121 7.59 -1.62 2.37
CA ARG A 121 8.82 -0.86 2.64
C ARG A 121 8.58 0.54 3.20
N ASN A 122 7.42 1.14 2.91
CA ASN A 122 7.07 2.51 3.28
C ASN A 122 5.61 2.55 3.76
N PRO A 123 5.27 1.94 4.93
CA PRO A 123 3.89 1.86 5.39
C PRO A 123 3.22 3.23 5.56
N GLU A 124 4.01 4.28 5.79
CA GLU A 124 3.56 5.66 5.88
C GLU A 124 2.86 6.16 4.62
N TYR A 125 3.21 5.63 3.44
CA TYR A 125 2.55 6.01 2.19
C TYR A 125 1.07 5.63 2.19
N PHE A 126 0.68 4.54 2.87
CA PHE A 126 -0.73 4.19 2.97
C PHE A 126 -1.51 5.28 3.72
N TYR A 127 -1.00 5.75 4.86
CA TYR A 127 -1.68 6.78 5.65
C TYR A 127 -1.74 8.10 4.89
N GLU A 128 -0.65 8.50 4.23
CA GLU A 128 -0.62 9.74 3.43
C GLU A 128 -1.57 9.70 2.23
N LEU A 129 -1.84 8.53 1.66
CA LEU A 129 -2.81 8.38 0.56
C LEU A 129 -4.26 8.40 1.07
N MET A 130 -4.50 7.96 2.30
CA MET A 130 -5.85 7.88 2.89
C MET A 130 -6.27 9.16 3.62
N ASP A 131 -5.32 9.91 4.19
CA ASP A 131 -5.57 11.15 4.96
C ASP A 131 -5.88 12.36 4.07
N ALA A 132 -5.94 12.16 2.76
CA ALA A 132 -6.20 13.23 1.83
C ALA A 132 -7.11 12.76 0.71
N GLY A 133 -7.91 13.66 0.17
CA GLY A 133 -8.51 13.50 -1.16
C GLY A 133 -7.48 13.33 -2.30
N MET A 134 -6.24 12.91 -1.99
CA MET A 134 -5.17 12.56 -2.92
C MET A 134 -5.60 11.47 -3.90
N MET A 135 -6.52 10.58 -3.52
CA MET A 135 -7.06 9.57 -4.43
C MET A 135 -8.06 10.13 -5.45
N SER A 136 -8.63 11.31 -5.21
CA SER A 136 -9.84 11.74 -5.92
C SER A 136 -9.56 12.45 -7.25
N ASP A 137 -8.53 13.31 -7.29
CA ASP A 137 -8.36 14.22 -8.43
C ASP A 137 -7.12 13.87 -9.27
N PRO A 138 -7.24 13.75 -10.61
CA PRO A 138 -6.10 13.64 -11.51
C PRO A 138 -5.14 14.82 -11.35
N LYS A 139 -3.83 14.55 -11.42
CA LYS A 139 -2.79 15.59 -11.37
C LYS A 139 -2.24 15.87 -12.77
N ASP A 140 -2.13 17.15 -13.11
CA ASP A 140 -1.44 17.58 -14.31
C ASP A 140 0.09 17.58 -14.13
N ARG A 141 0.82 17.76 -15.23
CA ARG A 141 2.28 17.79 -15.24
C ARG A 141 2.85 18.91 -14.36
N GLU A 142 2.24 20.08 -14.37
CA GLU A 142 2.71 21.25 -13.60
C GLU A 142 2.58 21.03 -12.09
N THR A 143 1.49 20.42 -11.64
CA THR A 143 1.30 20.03 -10.24
C THR A 143 2.39 19.05 -9.80
N MET A 144 2.61 17.98 -10.58
CA MET A 144 3.64 16.98 -10.26
C MET A 144 5.06 17.56 -10.30
N TYR A 145 5.34 18.47 -11.24
CA TYR A 145 6.61 19.19 -11.30
C TYR A 145 6.80 20.05 -10.04
N GLY A 146 5.80 20.84 -9.64
CA GLY A 146 5.87 21.65 -8.42
C GLY A 146 6.12 20.82 -7.16
N GLU A 147 5.42 19.69 -7.00
CA GLU A 147 5.62 18.77 -5.88
C GLU A 147 7.04 18.15 -5.89
N LEU A 148 7.54 17.73 -7.06
CA LEU A 148 8.91 17.22 -7.21
C LEU A 148 9.97 18.28 -6.88
N SER A 149 9.80 19.51 -7.38
CA SER A 149 10.71 20.63 -7.11
C SER A 149 10.75 20.96 -5.62
N GLN A 150 9.59 20.93 -4.94
CA GLN A 150 9.53 21.08 -3.48
C GLN A 150 10.21 19.90 -2.76
N ALA A 151 10.02 18.66 -3.22
CA ALA A 151 10.60 17.49 -2.61
C ALA A 151 12.14 17.46 -2.67
N VAL A 152 12.74 18.03 -3.72
CA VAL A 152 14.21 18.08 -3.87
C VAL A 152 14.85 19.30 -3.20
N GLN A 153 14.07 20.35 -2.91
CA GLN A 153 14.56 21.62 -2.36
C GLN A 153 15.37 21.50 -1.06
N PRO A 154 15.02 20.62 -0.08
CA PRO A 154 15.75 20.51 1.18
C PRO A 154 17.16 19.91 1.06
N PHE A 155 17.54 19.39 -0.10
CA PHE A 155 18.79 18.66 -0.29
C PHE A 155 19.79 19.46 -1.12
N ASP A 156 21.05 19.46 -0.71
CA ASP A 156 22.11 20.12 -1.48
C ASP A 156 22.79 19.17 -2.48
N LEU A 157 22.98 17.91 -2.08
CA LEU A 157 23.70 16.92 -2.86
C LEU A 157 22.80 16.33 -3.97
N ALA A 158 23.33 16.25 -5.20
CA ALA A 158 22.61 15.69 -6.34
C ALA A 158 22.08 14.27 -6.06
N GLU A 159 22.87 13.43 -5.41
CA GLU A 159 22.46 12.07 -5.05
C GLU A 159 21.24 12.05 -4.10
N GLN A 160 21.19 12.96 -3.13
CA GLN A 160 20.06 13.09 -2.21
C GLN A 160 18.81 13.57 -2.94
N LYS A 161 18.95 14.54 -3.84
CA LYS A 161 17.84 14.99 -4.71
C LYS A 161 17.30 13.85 -5.58
N LEU A 162 18.19 13.06 -6.20
CA LEU A 162 17.78 11.89 -6.98
C LEU A 162 17.06 10.85 -6.13
N ASN A 163 17.47 10.65 -4.87
CA ASN A 163 16.75 9.79 -3.94
C ASN A 163 15.35 10.33 -3.59
N ALA A 164 15.20 11.65 -3.42
CA ALA A 164 13.90 12.28 -3.21
C ALA A 164 12.97 12.09 -4.43
N ILE A 165 13.48 12.27 -5.66
CA ILE A 165 12.72 12.00 -6.90
C ILE A 165 12.26 10.53 -6.95
N ARG A 166 13.13 9.58 -6.60
CA ARG A 166 12.78 8.14 -6.55
C ARG A 166 11.72 7.86 -5.48
N GLY A 167 11.75 8.55 -4.35
CA GLY A 167 10.72 8.48 -3.31
C GLY A 167 9.37 8.95 -3.84
N TYR A 168 9.33 10.18 -4.36
CA TYR A 168 8.13 10.78 -4.94
C TYR A 168 7.54 9.91 -6.05
N LYS A 169 8.34 9.48 -7.03
CA LYS A 169 7.88 8.63 -8.13
C LYS A 169 7.24 7.35 -7.62
N ARG A 170 7.83 6.68 -6.63
CA ARG A 170 7.26 5.44 -6.05
C ARG A 170 5.91 5.69 -5.41
N LYS A 171 5.79 6.75 -4.60
CA LYS A 171 4.53 7.13 -3.95
C LYS A 171 3.45 7.51 -4.98
N GLU A 172 3.80 8.30 -5.97
CA GLU A 172 2.87 8.75 -7.01
C GLU A 172 2.45 7.58 -7.93
N SER A 173 3.37 6.68 -8.27
CA SER A 173 3.03 5.45 -9.02
C SER A 173 2.07 4.55 -8.22
N LEU A 174 2.23 4.47 -6.90
CA LEU A 174 1.31 3.75 -6.03
C LEU A 174 -0.08 4.42 -6.03
N ARG A 175 -0.17 5.74 -5.91
CA ARG A 175 -1.44 6.50 -6.02
C ARG A 175 -2.16 6.17 -7.34
N LEU A 176 -1.45 6.31 -8.46
CA LEU A 176 -2.02 6.05 -9.80
C LEU A 176 -2.48 4.60 -9.94
N GLY A 177 -1.65 3.66 -9.51
CA GLY A 177 -1.97 2.23 -9.55
C GLY A 177 -3.17 1.86 -8.69
N LEU A 178 -3.30 2.44 -7.49
CA LEU A 178 -4.47 2.20 -6.64
C LEU A 178 -5.75 2.75 -7.28
N ARG A 179 -5.71 3.94 -7.90
CA ARG A 179 -6.87 4.52 -8.58
C ARG A 179 -7.31 3.65 -9.76
N ASP A 180 -6.37 3.16 -10.55
CA ASP A 180 -6.62 2.21 -11.64
C ASP A 180 -7.26 0.90 -11.12
N LEU A 181 -6.67 0.30 -10.08
CA LEU A 181 -7.17 -0.94 -9.47
C LEU A 181 -8.54 -0.81 -8.82
N LEU A 182 -8.87 0.37 -8.28
CA LEU A 182 -10.18 0.65 -7.67
C LEU A 182 -11.24 1.10 -8.69
N GLY A 183 -10.84 1.37 -9.93
CA GLY A 183 -11.72 1.88 -10.98
C GLY A 183 -12.04 3.37 -10.87
N ASP A 184 -11.22 4.13 -10.14
CA ASP A 184 -11.35 5.58 -9.93
C ASP A 184 -10.73 6.41 -11.07
N ALA A 185 -9.99 5.77 -11.97
CA ALA A 185 -9.44 6.36 -13.19
C ALA A 185 -9.60 5.40 -14.35
N ASP A 186 -9.90 5.93 -15.54
CA ASP A 186 -9.87 5.13 -16.77
C ASP A 186 -8.43 4.99 -17.31
N LEU A 187 -8.25 4.06 -18.25
CA LEU A 187 -6.95 3.77 -18.84
C LEU A 187 -6.29 5.00 -19.47
N GLU A 188 -7.08 5.87 -20.10
CA GLU A 188 -6.59 7.10 -20.73
C GLU A 188 -6.03 8.07 -19.69
N THR A 189 -6.80 8.33 -18.62
CA THR A 189 -6.38 9.18 -17.50
C THR A 189 -5.13 8.63 -16.82
N THR A 190 -5.12 7.33 -16.49
CA THR A 190 -3.96 6.67 -15.86
C THR A 190 -2.71 6.78 -16.73
N THR A 191 -2.83 6.56 -18.05
CA THR A 191 -1.69 6.66 -18.98
C THR A 191 -1.18 8.09 -19.11
N GLN A 192 -2.09 9.07 -19.14
CA GLN A 192 -1.72 10.48 -19.19
C GLN A 192 -1.02 10.93 -17.91
N GLU A 193 -1.51 10.55 -16.73
CA GLU A 193 -0.84 10.87 -15.45
C GLU A 193 0.53 10.21 -15.33
N LEU A 194 0.70 8.97 -15.81
CA LEU A 194 2.01 8.32 -15.87
C LEU A 194 2.98 9.08 -16.79
N THR A 195 2.48 9.61 -17.91
CA THR A 195 3.27 10.45 -18.82
C THR A 195 3.66 11.76 -18.15
N ASN A 196 2.71 12.44 -17.51
CA ASN A 196 2.95 13.66 -16.75
C ASN A 196 4.01 13.46 -15.66
N LEU A 197 3.93 12.35 -14.92
CA LEU A 197 4.90 11.99 -13.88
C LEU A 197 6.31 11.79 -14.47
N ALA A 198 6.41 11.11 -15.61
CA ALA A 198 7.68 10.87 -16.27
C ALA A 198 8.31 12.18 -16.78
N GLU A 199 7.52 13.05 -17.42
CA GLU A 199 7.99 14.34 -17.93
C GLU A 199 8.40 15.29 -16.81
N ALA A 200 7.60 15.40 -15.74
CA ALA A 200 7.94 16.21 -14.58
C ALA A 200 9.24 15.74 -13.90
N ALA A 201 9.39 14.43 -13.70
CA ALA A 201 10.62 13.87 -13.13
C ALA A 201 11.84 14.08 -14.04
N LEU A 202 11.67 13.96 -15.36
CA LEU A 202 12.74 14.20 -16.33
C LEU A 202 13.20 15.66 -16.29
N GLN A 203 12.26 16.60 -16.23
CA GLN A 203 12.55 18.03 -16.13
C GLN A 203 13.36 18.37 -14.88
N VAL A 204 12.94 17.88 -13.70
CA VAL A 204 13.68 18.13 -12.45
C VAL A 204 15.07 17.47 -12.48
N CYS A 205 15.20 16.27 -13.07
CA CYS A 205 16.51 15.64 -13.26
C CYS A 205 17.44 16.47 -14.16
N TYR A 206 16.90 17.02 -15.25
CA TYR A 206 17.65 17.89 -16.16
C TYR A 206 18.17 19.14 -15.44
N GLU A 207 17.32 19.78 -14.63
CA GLU A 207 17.69 20.97 -13.85
C GLU A 207 18.79 20.67 -12.82
N ILE A 208 18.70 19.53 -12.12
CA ILE A 208 19.74 19.08 -11.19
C ILE A 208 21.07 18.88 -11.93
N GLY A 209 21.05 18.17 -13.05
CA GLY A 209 22.25 17.91 -13.84
C GLY A 209 22.87 19.19 -14.38
N THR A 210 22.04 20.13 -14.86
CA THR A 210 22.48 21.43 -15.37
C THR A 210 23.12 22.26 -14.26
N ALA A 211 22.48 22.33 -13.08
CA ALA A 211 23.01 23.05 -11.93
C ALA A 211 24.35 22.46 -11.43
N GLU A 212 24.54 21.14 -11.52
CA GLU A 212 25.78 20.49 -11.12
C GLU A 212 26.93 20.69 -12.13
N LEU A 213 26.62 20.71 -13.43
CA LEU A 213 27.60 20.77 -14.50
C LEU A 213 28.00 22.21 -14.87
N THR A 214 27.08 23.18 -14.77
CA THR A 214 27.34 24.57 -15.17
C THR A 214 28.56 25.18 -14.47
N PRO A 215 28.77 25.00 -13.15
CA PRO A 215 29.97 25.51 -12.48
C PRO A 215 31.28 24.84 -12.96
N LYS A 216 31.21 23.61 -13.49
CA LYS A 216 32.36 22.81 -13.93
C LYS A 216 32.71 23.06 -15.40
N MET A 217 31.69 23.27 -16.24
CA MET A 217 31.80 23.23 -17.71
C MET A 217 31.39 24.54 -18.40
N GLY A 218 30.79 25.50 -17.67
CA GLY A 218 30.17 26.69 -18.25
C GLY A 218 28.76 26.40 -18.81
N THR A 219 28.13 27.41 -19.42
CA THR A 219 26.83 27.26 -20.08
C THR A 219 27.00 26.81 -21.54
N PRO A 220 26.09 25.98 -22.08
CA PRO A 220 26.11 25.62 -23.49
C PRO A 220 26.04 26.84 -24.41
N TRP A 221 26.75 26.80 -25.54
CA TRP A 221 26.73 27.88 -26.54
C TRP A 221 25.33 27.93 -27.21
N GLY A 222 24.55 28.99 -26.95
CA GLY A 222 23.26 29.24 -27.60
C GLY A 222 22.05 29.49 -26.67
N GLU A 223 22.22 29.41 -25.35
CA GLU A 223 21.13 29.65 -24.37
C GLU A 223 21.14 31.09 -23.74
N LEU A 224 21.66 32.09 -24.46
CA LEU A 224 21.60 33.51 -24.05
C LEU A 224 20.49 34.28 -24.76
#